data_AF-A0A7C2TLG7-F1
#
_entry.id   AF-A0A7C2TLG7-F1
#
_cell.length_a   1.000
_cell.length_b   1.000
_cell.length_c   1.000
_cell.angle_alpha   90.00
_cell.angle_beta   90.00
_cell.angle_gamma   90.00
#
_symmetry.space_group_name_H-M   'P 1'
#
loop_
_entity.id
_entity.type
_entity.pdbx_description
1 polymer ?
#
loop_
_entity_poly.entity_id
_entity_poly.type
_entity_poly.pdbx_seq_one_letter_code
_entity_poly.pdbx_strand_id
1 'polypeptide(L)'
;MMMIRIGKDNFIVFSDDLTGANGVSGMMAKFCSSAVFNHDKIFSDVDEHFQCITLNTKTRMVDGESAYSILSDLNGIITEKGARIGKRIDSTLRGNMEKEIIPFLERNSAIMTDTIPEYGRYTENGNTITQETSLDIAERFRELDVIPLKIHELRNARIENGKVYVVDSRTYSDLERIAEFTYRNG
;
A
#
# COMPACT_ATOMS: atom_id res chain seq x y z
N MET A 1 -17.33 -22.38 -6.64
CA MET A 1 -16.49 -21.61 -5.71
C MET A 1 -16.16 -20.30 -6.40
N MET A 2 -16.84 -19.22 -6.07
CA MET A 2 -16.64 -17.94 -6.77
C MET A 2 -16.53 -16.79 -5.78
N MET A 3 -15.55 -15.95 -6.09
CA MET A 3 -14.88 -14.92 -5.31
C MET A 3 -15.64 -13.60 -5.33
N ILE A 4 -15.31 -12.70 -4.40
CA ILE A 4 -15.57 -11.27 -4.54
C ILE A 4 -15.32 -10.85 -6.00
N ARG A 5 -16.29 -10.17 -6.62
CA ARG A 5 -16.17 -9.70 -8.01
C ARG A 5 -15.15 -8.56 -8.06
N ILE A 6 -13.90 -8.93 -8.30
CA ILE A 6 -12.79 -8.01 -8.56
C ILE A 6 -12.63 -7.83 -10.06
N GLY A 7 -12.49 -6.58 -10.50
CA GLY A 7 -12.13 -6.19 -11.85
C GLY A 7 -11.30 -4.91 -11.87
N LYS A 8 -11.02 -4.42 -13.07
CA LYS A 8 -10.15 -3.27 -13.34
C LYS A 8 -10.56 -1.96 -12.65
N ASP A 9 -11.84 -1.80 -12.33
CA ASP A 9 -12.38 -0.58 -11.73
C ASP A 9 -12.31 -0.61 -10.20
N ASN A 10 -11.81 -1.72 -9.61
CA ASN A 10 -11.64 -1.85 -8.19
C ASN A 10 -10.30 -1.25 -7.71
N PHE A 11 -10.34 -0.68 -6.51
CA PHE A 11 -9.16 -0.36 -5.73
C PHE A 11 -9.05 -1.29 -4.53
N ILE A 12 -7.96 -2.04 -4.44
CA ILE A 12 -7.72 -3.02 -3.38
C ILE A 12 -6.59 -2.54 -2.49
N VAL A 13 -6.86 -2.39 -1.20
CA VAL A 13 -5.83 -2.07 -0.22
C VAL A 13 -5.48 -3.30 0.62
N PHE A 14 -4.21 -3.65 0.69
CA PHE A 14 -3.72 -4.67 1.61
C PHE A 14 -3.31 -4.04 2.94
N SER A 15 -3.71 -4.63 4.06
CA SER A 15 -3.36 -4.19 5.41
C SER A 15 -2.88 -5.38 6.23
N ASP A 16 -1.76 -5.22 6.93
CA ASP A 16 -1.13 -6.26 7.74
C ASP A 16 -1.95 -6.63 8.99
N ASP A 17 -2.84 -5.73 9.43
CA ASP A 17 -3.73 -5.93 10.57
C ASP A 17 -5.16 -5.39 10.36
N LEU A 18 -6.08 -5.83 11.22
CA LEU A 18 -7.50 -5.50 11.14
C LEU A 18 -7.83 -4.04 11.50
N THR A 19 -7.10 -3.44 12.44
CA THR A 19 -7.26 -2.03 12.83
C THR A 19 -6.85 -1.12 11.69
N GLY A 20 -5.68 -1.38 11.08
CA GLY A 20 -5.25 -0.69 9.88
C GLY A 20 -6.25 -0.84 8.73
N ALA A 21 -6.80 -2.04 8.55
CA ALA A 21 -7.75 -2.33 7.49
C ALA A 21 -9.05 -1.53 7.66
N ASN A 22 -9.63 -1.54 8.87
CA ASN A 22 -10.83 -0.76 9.18
C ASN A 22 -10.59 0.74 9.07
N GLY A 23 -9.42 1.23 9.51
CA GLY A 23 -9.07 2.65 9.43
C GLY A 23 -9.05 3.15 7.99
N VAL A 24 -8.37 2.43 7.08
CA VAL A 24 -8.34 2.78 5.66
C VAL A 24 -9.71 2.62 5.00
N SER A 25 -10.42 1.53 5.26
CA SER A 25 -11.75 1.32 4.66
C SER A 25 -12.75 2.39 5.09
N GLY A 26 -12.72 2.82 6.36
CA GLY A 26 -13.54 3.92 6.86
C GLY A 26 -13.23 5.26 6.19
N MET A 27 -11.97 5.52 5.80
CA MET A 27 -11.63 6.69 4.99
C MET A 27 -12.13 6.57 3.56
N MET A 28 -11.96 5.40 2.92
CA MET A 28 -12.43 5.14 1.56
C MET A 28 -13.95 5.19 1.45
N ALA A 29 -14.69 4.79 2.49
CA ALA A 29 -16.15 4.82 2.54
C ALA A 29 -16.76 6.23 2.32
N LYS A 30 -15.95 7.29 2.48
CA LYS A 30 -16.36 8.67 2.14
C LYS A 30 -16.46 8.93 0.63
N PHE A 31 -15.87 8.06 -0.19
CA PHE A 31 -15.70 8.27 -1.63
C PHE A 31 -16.25 7.11 -2.49
N CYS A 32 -16.34 5.91 -1.93
CA CYS A 32 -16.74 4.70 -2.65
C CYS A 32 -17.44 3.69 -1.74
N SER A 33 -18.19 2.74 -2.31
CA SER A 33 -18.64 1.58 -1.54
C SER A 33 -17.42 0.77 -1.08
N SER A 34 -17.25 0.60 0.23
CA SER A 34 -16.07 -0.05 0.80
C SER A 34 -16.39 -1.15 1.81
N ALA A 35 -15.58 -2.20 1.81
CA ALA A 35 -15.66 -3.30 2.75
C ALA A 35 -14.27 -3.83 3.12
N VAL A 36 -14.19 -4.47 4.29
CA VAL A 36 -13.01 -5.15 4.80
C VAL A 36 -13.24 -6.65 4.80
N PHE A 37 -12.31 -7.41 4.24
CA PHE A 37 -12.30 -8.87 4.27
C PHE A 37 -11.00 -9.36 4.88
N ASN A 38 -11.07 -10.46 5.64
CA ASN A 38 -9.86 -11.20 5.93
C ASN A 38 -9.43 -11.96 4.67
N HIS A 39 -8.11 -12.07 4.44
CA HIS A 39 -7.59 -12.75 3.25
C HIS A 39 -8.08 -14.21 3.13
N ASP A 40 -8.24 -14.89 4.27
CA ASP A 40 -8.75 -16.26 4.38
C ASP A 40 -10.28 -16.37 4.18
N LYS A 41 -10.97 -15.23 4.06
CA LYS A 41 -12.43 -15.14 3.86
C LYS A 41 -12.81 -14.31 2.62
N ILE A 42 -11.87 -14.10 1.69
CA ILE A 42 -12.13 -13.47 0.38
C ILE A 42 -13.18 -14.27 -0.43
N PHE A 43 -13.37 -15.55 -0.10
CA PHE A 43 -14.35 -16.46 -0.70
C PHE A 43 -15.69 -16.50 0.06
N SER A 44 -16.32 -15.35 0.29
CA SER A 44 -17.67 -15.30 0.92
C SER A 44 -18.77 -15.12 -0.13
N ASP A 45 -19.97 -15.66 0.16
CA ASP A 45 -21.18 -15.58 -0.68
C ASP A 45 -21.81 -14.17 -0.68
N VAL A 46 -21.00 -13.14 -0.85
CA VAL A 46 -21.43 -11.74 -0.88
C VAL A 46 -21.65 -11.34 -2.34
N ASP A 47 -22.92 -11.34 -2.77
CA ASP A 47 -23.35 -10.80 -4.08
C ASP A 47 -23.48 -9.26 -4.02
N GLU A 48 -22.47 -8.60 -3.45
CA GLU A 48 -22.39 -7.14 -3.37
C GLU A 48 -21.17 -6.61 -4.13
N HIS A 49 -21.39 -5.51 -4.85
CA HIS A 49 -20.37 -4.83 -5.63
C HIS A 49 -19.74 -3.69 -4.81
N PHE A 50 -18.58 -3.96 -4.21
CA PHE A 50 -17.75 -2.93 -3.58
C PHE A 50 -16.74 -2.37 -4.57
N GLN A 51 -16.61 -1.05 -4.64
CA GLN A 51 -15.59 -0.39 -5.45
C GLN A 51 -14.22 -0.44 -4.77
N CYS A 52 -14.18 -0.27 -3.45
CA CYS A 52 -12.95 -0.22 -2.65
C CYS A 52 -12.88 -1.36 -1.63
N ILE A 53 -11.96 -2.29 -1.82
CA ILE A 53 -11.85 -3.49 -0.99
C ILE A 53 -10.59 -3.38 -0.13
N THR A 54 -10.69 -3.62 1.17
CA THR A 54 -9.50 -3.74 2.03
C THR A 54 -9.33 -5.18 2.49
N LEU A 55 -8.15 -5.75 2.26
CA LEU A 55 -7.79 -7.10 2.66
C LEU A 55 -6.92 -7.05 3.92
N ASN A 56 -7.43 -7.59 5.02
CA ASN A 56 -6.65 -7.89 6.21
C ASN A 56 -5.85 -9.19 5.99
N THR A 57 -4.55 -9.04 5.77
CA THR A 57 -3.62 -10.16 5.53
C THR A 57 -3.22 -10.87 6.82
N LYS A 58 -3.44 -10.26 7.99
CA LYS A 58 -3.03 -10.81 9.30
C LYS A 58 -1.54 -11.12 9.39
N THR A 59 -0.71 -10.41 8.62
CA THR A 59 0.72 -10.71 8.45
C THR A 59 1.64 -9.96 9.42
N ARG A 60 1.10 -9.09 10.28
CA ARG A 60 1.94 -8.31 11.23
C ARG A 60 2.81 -9.16 12.15
N MET A 61 2.25 -10.27 12.64
CA MET A 61 2.87 -11.09 13.69
C MET A 61 3.39 -12.44 13.20
N VAL A 62 3.24 -12.73 11.91
CA VAL A 62 3.83 -13.94 11.30
C VAL A 62 5.27 -13.66 10.89
N ASP A 63 6.04 -14.69 10.60
CA ASP A 63 7.39 -14.51 10.05
C ASP A 63 7.35 -13.96 8.61
N GLY A 64 8.48 -13.39 8.18
CA GLY A 64 8.57 -12.72 6.87
C GLY A 64 8.29 -13.63 5.68
N GLU A 65 8.65 -14.91 5.75
CA GLU A 65 8.42 -15.86 4.65
C GLU A 65 6.94 -16.26 4.57
N SER A 66 6.28 -16.46 5.71
CA SER A 66 4.84 -16.62 5.77
C SER A 66 4.10 -15.40 5.22
N ALA A 67 4.55 -14.18 5.55
CA ALA A 67 3.98 -12.94 5.02
C ALA A 67 4.15 -12.87 3.50
N TYR A 68 5.36 -13.14 2.99
CA TYR A 68 5.65 -13.19 1.55
C TYR A 68 4.72 -14.19 0.83
N SER A 69 4.59 -15.41 1.34
CA SER A 69 3.75 -16.45 0.72
C SER A 69 2.29 -16.02 0.62
N ILE A 70 1.71 -15.48 1.70
CA ILE A 70 0.32 -15.01 1.72
C ILE A 70 0.12 -13.90 0.68
N LEU A 71 1.03 -12.93 0.61
CA LEU A 71 0.91 -11.82 -0.32
C LEU A 71 1.15 -12.24 -1.77
N SER A 72 2.01 -13.22 -2.02
CA SER A 72 2.24 -13.80 -3.35
C SER A 72 1.00 -14.48 -3.90
N ASP A 73 0.34 -15.33 -3.09
CA ASP A 73 -0.91 -16.00 -3.48
C ASP A 73 -2.01 -14.99 -3.80
N LEU A 74 -2.17 -13.96 -2.98
CA LEU A 74 -3.15 -12.91 -3.21
C LEU A 74 -2.84 -12.06 -4.44
N ASN A 75 -1.56 -11.74 -4.65
CA ASN A 75 -1.14 -10.95 -5.80
C ASN A 75 -1.42 -11.68 -7.12
N GLY A 76 -1.19 -13.01 -7.17
CA GLY A 76 -1.54 -13.84 -8.32
C GLY A 76 -3.02 -13.72 -8.69
N ILE A 77 -3.90 -13.83 -7.70
CA ILE A 77 -5.36 -13.73 -7.90
C ILE A 77 -5.77 -12.33 -8.39
N ILE A 78 -5.17 -11.28 -7.84
CA ILE A 78 -5.58 -9.89 -8.09
C ILE A 78 -5.01 -9.35 -9.41
N THR A 79 -3.77 -9.69 -9.74
CA THR A 79 -3.12 -9.25 -10.99
C THR A 79 -3.90 -9.74 -12.22
N GLU A 80 -4.43 -10.96 -12.18
CA GLU A 80 -5.29 -11.50 -13.24
C GLU A 80 -6.56 -10.68 -13.49
N LYS A 81 -7.02 -9.91 -12.49
CA LYS A 81 -8.23 -9.09 -12.57
C LYS A 81 -7.96 -7.64 -12.98
N GLY A 82 -6.70 -7.22 -13.00
CA GLY A 82 -6.28 -5.87 -13.40
C GLY A 82 -6.71 -4.77 -12.43
N ALA A 83 -7.02 -5.10 -11.17
CA ALA A 83 -7.41 -4.11 -10.16
C ALA A 83 -6.21 -3.27 -9.71
N ARG A 84 -6.47 -2.02 -9.30
CA ARG A 84 -5.45 -1.14 -8.73
C ARG A 84 -5.17 -1.54 -7.29
N ILE A 85 -3.90 -1.48 -6.89
CA ILE A 85 -3.46 -1.95 -5.58
C ILE A 85 -2.87 -0.79 -4.77
N GLY A 86 -3.27 -0.72 -3.51
CA GLY A 86 -2.60 0.05 -2.48
C GLY A 86 -2.08 -0.88 -1.38
N LYS A 87 -1.00 -0.50 -0.71
CA LYS A 87 -0.53 -1.17 0.50
C LYS A 87 -0.57 -0.18 1.66
N ARG A 88 -1.32 -0.54 2.71
CA ARG A 88 -1.24 0.16 4.00
C ARG A 88 -0.07 -0.42 4.78
N ILE A 89 0.84 0.46 5.17
CA ILE A 89 1.94 0.18 6.09
C ILE A 89 1.59 0.67 7.51
N ASP A 90 2.14 0.01 8.53
CA ASP A 90 2.07 0.52 9.90
C ASP A 90 2.82 1.85 10.00
N SER A 91 2.21 2.78 10.72
CA SER A 91 2.72 4.13 10.85
C SER A 91 4.02 4.19 11.67
N THR A 92 4.31 3.19 12.50
CA THR A 92 5.59 3.08 13.22
C THR A 92 6.56 2.13 12.50
N LEU A 93 6.27 1.79 11.24
CA LEU A 93 7.07 0.94 10.37
C LEU A 93 7.34 -0.47 10.97
N ARG A 94 6.40 -1.00 11.78
CA ARG A 94 6.45 -2.37 12.30
C ARG A 94 5.96 -3.38 11.24
N GLY A 95 6.28 -4.65 11.48
CA GLY A 95 5.83 -5.77 10.66
C GLY A 95 6.79 -6.14 9.55
N ASN A 96 6.30 -6.91 8.58
CA ASN A 96 7.10 -7.53 7.52
C ASN A 96 7.14 -6.68 6.24
N MET A 97 7.33 -5.37 6.37
CA MET A 97 7.13 -4.39 5.28
C MET A 97 7.78 -4.81 3.95
N GLU A 98 9.08 -5.10 3.96
CA GLU A 98 9.81 -5.55 2.78
C GLU A 98 9.21 -6.83 2.18
N LYS A 99 9.08 -7.88 3.00
CA LYS A 99 8.57 -9.18 2.54
C LYS A 99 7.12 -9.11 2.03
N GLU A 100 6.31 -8.19 2.54
CA GLU A 100 4.94 -7.98 2.08
C GLU A 100 4.85 -7.24 0.75
N ILE A 101 5.83 -6.41 0.40
CA ILE A 101 5.78 -5.66 -0.86
C ILE A 101 6.49 -6.38 -2.02
N ILE A 102 7.52 -7.20 -1.75
CA ILE A 102 8.28 -7.93 -2.80
C ILE A 102 7.37 -8.62 -3.82
N PRO A 103 6.30 -9.36 -3.43
CA PRO A 103 5.46 -10.05 -4.40
C PRO A 103 4.82 -9.14 -5.46
N PHE A 104 4.60 -7.87 -5.13
CA PHE A 104 4.02 -6.89 -6.04
C PHE A 104 5.06 -6.26 -6.99
N LEU A 105 6.34 -6.29 -6.63
CA LEU A 105 7.39 -5.53 -7.30
C LEU A 105 8.01 -6.22 -8.51
N GLU A 106 7.82 -7.53 -8.70
CA GLU A 106 8.40 -8.23 -9.87
C GLU A 106 7.97 -7.62 -11.21
N ARG A 107 6.74 -7.09 -11.26
CA ARG A 107 6.14 -6.48 -12.46
C ARG A 107 5.79 -5.01 -12.28
N ASN A 108 6.00 -4.45 -11.09
CA ASN A 108 5.62 -3.09 -10.74
C ASN A 108 6.72 -2.42 -9.92
N SER A 109 6.44 -1.20 -9.49
CA SER A 109 7.24 -0.44 -8.53
C SER A 109 6.34 0.01 -7.38
N ALA A 110 6.94 0.33 -6.23
CA ALA A 110 6.22 0.97 -5.14
C ALA A 110 6.49 2.47 -5.16
N ILE A 111 5.43 3.27 -5.16
CA ILE A 111 5.50 4.70 -4.86
C ILE A 111 4.93 4.88 -3.44
N MET A 112 5.77 5.31 -2.52
CA MET A 112 5.52 5.25 -1.07
C MET A 112 5.65 6.63 -0.43
N THR A 113 4.79 6.89 0.54
CA THR A 113 4.93 7.94 1.55
C THR A 113 4.15 7.52 2.79
N ASP A 114 4.52 8.04 3.95
CA ASP A 114 3.85 7.79 5.23
C ASP A 114 3.32 9.07 5.89
N THR A 115 3.26 10.17 5.12
CA THR A 115 2.76 11.49 5.54
C THR A 115 1.32 11.43 6.05
N ILE A 116 1.10 12.01 7.22
CA ILE A 116 -0.23 12.23 7.83
C ILE A 116 -0.24 13.66 8.38
N PRO A 117 -0.69 14.65 7.58
CA PRO A 117 -0.55 16.07 7.93
C PRO A 117 -1.19 16.44 9.28
N GLU A 118 -2.34 15.85 9.62
CA GLU A 118 -3.06 16.06 10.90
C GLU A 118 -2.21 15.76 12.12
N TYR A 119 -1.31 14.78 12.00
CA TYR A 119 -0.46 14.33 13.09
C TYR A 119 0.93 14.97 13.04
N GLY A 120 1.13 15.98 12.19
CA GLY A 120 2.43 16.63 12.02
C GLY A 120 3.50 15.67 11.52
N ARG A 121 3.09 14.63 10.78
CA ARG A 121 3.98 13.62 10.23
C ARG A 121 4.15 13.81 8.73
N TYR A 122 5.40 13.78 8.27
CA TYR A 122 5.71 13.97 6.86
C TYR A 122 6.92 13.15 6.42
N THR A 123 7.02 12.89 5.12
CA THR A 123 8.16 12.19 4.51
C THR A 123 9.14 13.21 3.93
N GLU A 124 10.43 13.12 4.29
CA GLU A 124 11.48 14.01 3.78
C GLU A 124 12.83 13.30 3.64
N ASN A 125 13.45 13.38 2.46
CA ASN A 125 14.72 12.73 2.13
C ASN A 125 14.73 11.23 2.48
N GLY A 126 13.64 10.52 2.20
CA GLY A 126 13.52 9.09 2.54
C GLY A 126 13.25 8.81 4.02
N ASN A 127 13.05 9.83 4.86
CA ASN A 127 12.78 9.66 6.28
C ASN A 127 11.32 9.99 6.61
N THR A 128 10.76 9.25 7.58
CA THR A 128 9.58 9.65 8.33
C THR A 128 9.99 10.69 9.37
N ILE A 129 9.39 11.88 9.31
CA ILE A 129 9.61 12.95 10.28
C ILE A 129 8.36 13.16 11.13
N THR A 130 8.57 13.27 12.45
CA THR A 130 7.56 13.60 13.45
C THR A 130 8.12 14.66 14.41
N GLN A 131 7.32 15.13 15.38
CA GLN A 131 7.81 16.05 16.41
C GLN A 131 8.91 15.44 17.30
N GLU A 132 8.93 14.12 17.47
CA GLU A 132 9.78 13.44 18.44
C GLU A 132 10.94 12.68 17.79
N THR A 133 10.80 12.26 16.53
CA THR A 133 11.76 11.38 15.87
C THR A 133 11.86 11.61 14.37
N SER A 134 13.03 11.27 13.83
CA SER A 134 13.30 11.02 12.41
C SER A 134 13.64 9.55 12.26
N LEU A 135 12.98 8.84 11.35
CA LEU A 135 13.25 7.42 11.09
C LEU A 135 13.53 7.23 9.60
N ASP A 136 14.64 6.58 9.27
CA ASP A 136 14.96 6.25 7.89
C ASP A 136 14.06 5.10 7.41
N ILE A 137 13.30 5.34 6.34
CA ILE A 137 12.42 4.33 5.76
C ILE A 137 13.26 3.26 5.06
N ALA A 138 14.41 3.60 4.48
CA ALA A 138 15.28 2.66 3.79
C ALA A 138 15.82 1.58 4.72
N GLU A 139 16.01 1.86 6.02
CA GLU A 139 16.41 0.85 7.02
C GLU A 139 15.40 -0.31 7.18
N ARG A 140 14.17 -0.15 6.68
CA ARG A 140 13.14 -1.20 6.68
C ARG A 140 13.24 -2.15 5.49
N PHE A 141 14.14 -1.86 4.56
CA PHE A 141 14.38 -2.63 3.34
C PHE A 141 15.84 -3.06 3.31
N ARG A 142 16.09 -4.37 3.24
CA ARG A 142 17.42 -4.98 3.20
C ARG A 142 17.76 -5.55 1.83
N GLU A 143 16.75 -5.99 1.09
CA GLU A 143 16.84 -6.66 -0.20
C GLU A 143 16.45 -5.73 -1.35
N LEU A 144 15.65 -4.69 -1.07
CA LEU A 144 15.12 -3.78 -2.08
C LEU A 144 15.87 -2.46 -2.18
N ASP A 145 16.03 -1.97 -3.42
CA ASP A 145 16.53 -0.63 -3.70
C ASP A 145 15.46 0.41 -3.32
N VAL A 146 15.78 1.25 -2.34
CA VAL A 146 14.94 2.37 -1.90
C VAL A 146 15.52 3.69 -2.40
N ILE A 147 14.72 4.41 -3.17
CA ILE A 147 15.12 5.65 -3.84
C ILE A 147 14.30 6.80 -3.24
N PRO A 148 14.91 7.70 -2.46
CA PRO A 148 14.28 8.96 -2.10
C PRO A 148 14.01 9.80 -3.36
N LEU A 149 12.81 10.38 -3.45
CA LEU A 149 12.39 11.17 -4.60
C LEU A 149 11.72 12.47 -4.14
N LYS A 150 12.15 13.60 -4.70
CA LYS A 150 11.50 14.88 -4.37
C LYS A 150 10.15 15.00 -5.06
N ILE A 151 9.18 15.60 -4.37
CA ILE A 151 7.83 15.80 -4.92
C ILE A 151 7.82 16.55 -6.26
N HIS A 152 8.75 17.49 -6.47
CA HIS A 152 8.85 18.27 -7.70
C HIS A 152 9.53 17.52 -8.84
N GLU A 153 10.25 16.44 -8.54
CA GLU A 153 10.90 15.56 -9.53
C GLU A 153 9.96 14.43 -9.98
N LEU A 154 8.97 14.07 -9.14
CA LEU A 154 8.05 12.95 -9.37
C LEU A 154 7.46 12.92 -10.78
N ARG A 155 7.03 14.07 -11.31
CA ARG A 155 6.37 14.15 -12.63
C ARG A 155 7.24 13.62 -13.78
N ASN A 156 8.56 13.79 -13.68
CA ASN A 156 9.52 13.40 -14.73
C ASN A 156 10.35 12.19 -14.33
N ALA A 157 10.06 11.58 -13.18
CA ALA A 157 10.82 10.45 -12.67
C ALA A 157 10.63 9.24 -13.57
N ARG A 158 11.75 8.59 -13.93
CA ARG A 158 11.71 7.27 -14.56
C ARG A 158 11.56 6.23 -13.47
N ILE A 159 10.42 5.57 -13.47
CA ILE A 159 10.09 4.54 -12.51
C ILE A 159 10.46 3.18 -13.08
N GLU A 160 11.28 2.44 -12.35
CA GLU A 160 11.74 1.10 -12.72
C GLU A 160 11.05 0.05 -11.84
N ASN A 161 10.66 -1.07 -12.44
CA ASN A 161 10.11 -2.19 -11.70
C ASN A 161 11.14 -2.76 -10.72
N GLY A 162 10.66 -3.39 -9.65
CA GLY A 162 11.51 -3.97 -8.62
C GLY A 162 12.03 -2.97 -7.57
N LYS A 163 11.71 -1.68 -7.69
CA LYS A 163 12.22 -0.62 -6.81
C LYS A 163 11.13 0.02 -5.96
N VAL A 164 11.55 0.63 -4.85
CA VAL A 164 10.72 1.44 -3.95
C VAL A 164 11.13 2.89 -4.07
N TYR A 165 10.19 3.76 -4.42
CA TYR A 165 10.40 5.21 -4.47
C TYR A 165 9.70 5.84 -3.27
N VAL A 166 10.49 6.41 -2.35
CA VAL A 166 9.97 7.11 -1.18
C VAL A 166 9.86 8.59 -1.54
N VAL A 167 8.64 9.07 -1.74
CA VAL A 167 8.38 10.40 -2.24
C VAL A 167 8.19 11.37 -1.08
N ASP A 168 8.99 12.43 -1.07
CA ASP A 168 8.83 13.52 -0.13
C ASP A 168 7.43 14.10 -0.21
N SER A 169 6.80 14.36 0.93
CA SER A 169 5.50 15.00 0.99
C SER A 169 5.28 15.56 2.39
N ARG A 170 4.55 16.68 2.49
CA ARG A 170 4.22 17.32 3.78
C ARG A 170 2.75 17.65 3.91
N THR A 171 2.07 17.84 2.79
CA THR A 171 0.70 18.37 2.73
C THR A 171 -0.22 17.43 1.97
N TYR A 172 -1.53 17.64 2.10
CA TYR A 172 -2.51 16.97 1.23
C TYR A 172 -2.29 17.24 -0.26
N SER A 173 -1.82 18.43 -0.64
CA SER A 173 -1.52 18.72 -2.04
C SER A 173 -0.37 17.84 -2.57
N ASP A 174 0.62 17.52 -1.73
CA ASP A 174 1.68 16.60 -2.12
C ASP A 174 1.14 15.16 -2.27
N LEU A 175 0.29 14.72 -1.33
CA LEU A 175 -0.38 13.42 -1.40
C LEU A 175 -1.26 13.28 -2.65
N GLU A 176 -2.01 14.32 -3.01
CA GLU A 176 -2.81 14.38 -4.24
C GLU A 176 -1.94 14.26 -5.48
N ARG A 177 -0.79 14.95 -5.53
CA ARG A 177 0.16 14.83 -6.65
C ARG A 177 0.73 13.41 -6.78
N ILE A 178 1.05 12.77 -5.65
CA ILE A 178 1.50 11.37 -5.62
C ILE A 178 0.39 10.46 -6.14
N ALA A 179 -0.84 10.63 -5.66
CA ALA A 179 -2.00 9.85 -6.09
C ALA A 179 -2.32 10.05 -7.59
N GLU A 180 -2.24 11.26 -8.11
CA GLU A 180 -2.42 11.53 -9.54
C GLU A 180 -1.34 10.85 -10.39
N PHE A 181 -0.09 10.91 -9.94
CA PHE A 181 1.03 10.28 -10.63
C PHE A 181 0.85 8.76 -10.69
N THR A 182 0.55 8.11 -9.57
CA THR A 182 0.30 6.66 -9.53
C THR A 182 -0.96 6.30 -10.31
N TYR A 183 -1.98 7.16 -10.29
CA TYR A 183 -3.20 6.90 -11.04
C TYR A 183 -2.98 6.84 -12.56
N ARG A 184 -2.14 7.74 -13.09
CA ARG A 184 -1.87 7.86 -14.54
C ARG A 184 -0.85 6.84 -15.07
N ASN A 185 0.07 6.36 -14.22
CA ASN A 185 1.19 5.52 -14.63
C ASN A 185 1.10 4.06 -14.15
N GLY A 186 0.12 3.72 -13.33
CA GLY A 186 -0.16 2.35 -12.87
C GLY A 186 -1.42 1.74 -13.45
#